data_AF-D0ND63-F1
#
_entry.id   AF-D0ND63-F1
#
_cell.length_a   1.000
_cell.length_b   1.000
_cell.length_c   1.000
_cell.angle_alpha   90.00
_cell.angle_beta   90.00
_cell.angle_gamma   90.00
#
_symmetry.space_group_name_H-M   'P 1'
#
loop_
_entity.id
_entity.type
_entity.pdbx_description
1 polymer ?
#
loop_
_entity_poly.entity_id
_entity_poly.type
_entity_poly.pdbx_seq_one_letter_code
_entity_poly.pdbx_strand_id
1 'polypeptide(L)'
;MADETEVETVTRIHAVDIRDLYPDRAPEDATSRVCLLCGAKLKDKTHNLTRHLERHHAGALLQLLEQRNQASPSVLASRTRRTQQEKTTARQTTAGQVEDSVLKAGDAKLALARWLAQEQLPVDLIEKSGFREFVEALNEQFSPPKREELRRLLGTLMMALRATCRCNEDSPLVSCSRVACDIVDSGKAKVKVLRAAASLLDGQTCRGKILGKNGVLGRSFVGPSDSDFSCIGVSASSGALAEYIVVPVSNLSVVPPAVPDDLALLSDDISVVLSIANELQRRQVTNIAILSDGPSAILSNLLTRYLHQNVQFAPQNLHVFSTSTVSTSVWSQHVSLTPLDIYQPAAVAQVMARQTELALDVVVDLIGSEASVEFALSLVQSMGCVVLVDRSRLELHPQSTIPMDMNSVAVRELEVVSIQDCRSFLGDALQYLATQAQNRESATELRECLLDSVKLSWALHELQTIPERTLEARYLQVVLT
;
A
#
# COMPACT_ATOMS: atom_id res chain seq x y z
N MET A 1 6.36 7.53 -63.45
CA MET A 1 4.91 7.46 -63.17
C MET A 1 4.73 6.18 -62.37
N ALA A 2 5.10 6.13 -61.08
CA ALA A 2 4.60 6.85 -59.90
C ALA A 2 3.14 6.51 -59.58
N ASP A 3 2.94 6.07 -58.33
CA ASP A 3 1.71 5.66 -57.63
C ASP A 3 1.08 4.33 -58.09
N GLU A 4 0.67 3.40 -57.21
CA GLU A 4 0.15 3.54 -55.84
C GLU A 4 0.71 2.46 -54.90
N THR A 5 1.20 2.87 -53.73
CA THR A 5 1.64 2.00 -52.63
C THR A 5 0.57 2.02 -51.52
N GLU A 6 0.17 0.84 -51.05
CA GLU A 6 -0.30 0.49 -49.69
C GLU A 6 -1.21 1.43 -48.85
N VAL A 7 -1.87 2.43 -49.44
CA VAL A 7 -2.68 3.42 -48.69
C VAL A 7 -4.20 3.28 -48.90
N GLU A 8 -4.68 2.44 -49.83
CA GLU A 8 -6.12 2.43 -50.17
C GLU A 8 -6.98 1.31 -49.56
N THR A 9 -6.45 0.39 -48.75
CA THR A 9 -7.29 -0.60 -48.04
C THR A 9 -7.59 -0.24 -46.58
N VAL A 10 -7.32 1.00 -46.16
CA VAL A 10 -7.57 1.45 -44.77
C VAL A 10 -8.43 2.71 -44.74
N THR A 11 -9.61 2.63 -45.35
CA THR A 11 -10.67 3.65 -45.15
C THR A 11 -12.07 3.04 -45.08
N ARG A 12 -12.24 1.88 -44.41
CA ARG A 12 -13.56 1.37 -44.01
C ARG A 12 -13.53 0.67 -42.66
N ILE A 13 -13.32 1.43 -41.59
CA ILE A 13 -13.81 1.04 -40.27
C ILE A 13 -14.58 2.22 -39.67
N HIS A 14 -15.70 2.56 -40.32
CA HIS A 14 -16.90 2.77 -39.51
C HIS A 14 -17.37 1.36 -39.13
N ALA A 15 -17.81 1.16 -37.89
CA ALA A 15 -18.45 -0.08 -37.50
C ALA A 15 -19.69 -0.30 -38.39
N VAL A 16 -19.51 -0.96 -39.53
CA VAL A 16 -20.60 -1.58 -40.26
C VAL A 16 -20.94 -2.80 -39.43
N ASP A 17 -22.16 -2.83 -38.88
CA ASP A 17 -22.63 -3.97 -38.12
C ASP A 17 -22.55 -5.19 -39.05
N ILE A 18 -21.96 -6.29 -38.58
CA ILE A 18 -21.81 -7.51 -39.40
C ILE A 18 -23.19 -8.01 -39.90
N ARG A 19 -24.26 -7.63 -39.18
CA ARG A 19 -25.67 -7.86 -39.51
C ARG A 19 -26.12 -7.19 -40.80
N ASP A 20 -25.53 -6.05 -41.18
CA ASP A 20 -25.88 -5.32 -42.41
C ASP A 20 -25.30 -5.98 -43.67
N LEU A 21 -24.27 -6.81 -43.50
CA LEU A 21 -23.61 -7.50 -44.61
C LEU A 21 -24.02 -8.97 -44.72
N TYR A 22 -24.38 -9.63 -43.61
CA TYR A 22 -24.78 -11.05 -43.60
C TYR A 22 -25.83 -11.35 -42.51
N PRO A 23 -27.13 -11.08 -42.77
CA PRO A 23 -28.20 -11.24 -41.76
C PRO A 23 -28.41 -12.70 -41.31
N ASP A 24 -28.07 -13.68 -42.15
CA ASP A 24 -28.39 -15.09 -41.90
C ASP A 24 -27.31 -15.86 -41.11
N ARG A 25 -26.25 -15.20 -40.61
CA ARG A 25 -25.09 -15.87 -39.97
C ARG A 25 -24.70 -15.41 -38.56
N ALA A 26 -25.50 -14.57 -37.89
CA ALA A 26 -25.19 -14.12 -36.53
C ALA A 26 -26.03 -14.87 -35.47
N PRO A 27 -25.44 -15.73 -34.61
CA PRO A 27 -26.11 -16.20 -33.41
C PRO A 27 -26.17 -15.11 -32.33
N GLU A 28 -27.20 -15.20 -31.49
CA GLU A 28 -27.66 -14.25 -30.48
C GLU A 28 -26.61 -13.91 -29.39
N ASP A 29 -25.73 -12.94 -29.62
CA ASP A 29 -25.10 -12.19 -28.52
C ASP A 29 -24.81 -10.74 -28.95
N ALA A 30 -25.69 -9.83 -28.52
CA ALA A 30 -25.73 -8.44 -28.97
C ALA A 30 -24.60 -7.55 -28.40
N THR A 31 -23.72 -8.08 -27.54
CA THR A 31 -22.78 -7.27 -26.72
C THR A 31 -21.30 -7.54 -26.96
N SER A 32 -20.95 -8.52 -27.81
CA SER A 32 -19.54 -8.87 -28.07
C SER A 32 -19.03 -8.20 -29.35
N ARG A 33 -17.98 -7.37 -29.24
CA ARG A 33 -17.26 -6.83 -30.40
C ARG A 33 -16.02 -7.65 -30.66
N VAL A 34 -15.64 -7.91 -31.90
CA VAL A 34 -14.44 -8.70 -32.23
C VAL A 34 -13.36 -7.78 -32.81
N CYS A 35 -12.11 -7.91 -32.35
CA CYS A 35 -10.97 -7.25 -32.97
C CYS A 35 -10.69 -7.89 -34.34
N LEU A 36 -10.75 -7.12 -35.42
CA LEU A 36 -10.55 -7.64 -36.77
C LEU A 36 -9.08 -7.97 -37.10
N LEU A 37 -8.12 -7.49 -36.29
CA LEU A 37 -6.70 -7.76 -36.48
C LEU A 37 -6.27 -9.12 -35.91
N CYS A 38 -6.95 -9.63 -34.88
CA CYS A 38 -6.57 -10.89 -34.22
C CYS A 38 -7.74 -11.82 -33.86
N GLY A 39 -8.99 -11.43 -34.13
CA GLY A 39 -10.17 -12.24 -33.82
C GLY A 39 -10.58 -12.28 -32.34
N ALA A 40 -9.94 -11.51 -31.47
CA ALA A 40 -10.25 -11.51 -30.04
C ALA A 40 -11.61 -10.86 -29.74
N LYS A 41 -12.44 -11.51 -28.91
CA LYS A 41 -13.71 -10.94 -28.39
C LYS A 41 -13.42 -9.90 -27.31
N LEU A 42 -13.92 -8.68 -27.51
CA LEU A 42 -13.82 -7.52 -26.62
C LEU A 42 -15.16 -7.33 -25.89
N LYS A 43 -15.10 -7.18 -24.55
CA LYS A 43 -16.25 -6.83 -23.72
C LYS A 43 -16.54 -5.32 -23.76
N ASP A 44 -17.80 -4.98 -23.50
CA ASP A 44 -18.60 -3.86 -24.01
C ASP A 44 -18.22 -2.39 -23.65
N LYS A 45 -16.93 -2.03 -23.55
CA LYS A 45 -16.52 -0.62 -23.35
C LYS A 45 -15.36 -0.24 -24.27
N THR A 46 -15.41 0.95 -24.86
CA THR A 46 -14.36 1.52 -25.75
C THR A 46 -12.96 1.51 -25.11
N HIS A 47 -12.86 1.54 -23.79
CA HIS A 47 -11.60 1.36 -23.05
C HIS A 47 -10.94 -0.02 -23.23
N ASN A 48 -11.68 -1.06 -23.65
CA ASN A 48 -11.10 -2.36 -23.96
C ASN A 48 -10.41 -2.39 -25.32
N LEU A 49 -10.83 -1.58 -26.30
CA LEU A 49 -10.19 -1.58 -27.62
C LEU A 49 -8.83 -0.88 -27.57
N THR A 50 -8.75 0.31 -26.96
CA THR A 50 -7.47 1.02 -26.83
C THR A 50 -6.46 0.18 -26.06
N ARG A 51 -6.85 -0.39 -24.91
CA ARG A 51 -5.97 -1.25 -24.10
C ARG A 51 -5.59 -2.55 -24.79
N HIS A 52 -6.50 -3.12 -25.60
CA HIS A 52 -6.20 -4.30 -26.41
C HIS A 52 -5.23 -3.97 -27.54
N LEU A 53 -5.41 -2.83 -28.23
CA LEU A 53 -4.48 -2.35 -29.26
C LEU A 53 -3.12 -1.99 -28.66
N GLU A 54 -3.07 -1.36 -27.49
CA GLU A 54 -1.81 -1.07 -26.76
C GLU A 54 -1.02 -2.35 -26.49
N ARG A 55 -1.71 -3.43 -26.08
CA ARG A 55 -1.06 -4.69 -25.67
C ARG A 55 -0.73 -5.63 -26.82
N HIS A 56 -1.54 -5.63 -27.88
CA HIS A 56 -1.46 -6.66 -28.92
C HIS A 56 -1.25 -6.10 -30.34
N HIS A 57 -1.48 -4.81 -30.56
CA HIS A 57 -1.40 -4.16 -31.87
C HIS A 57 -0.84 -2.73 -31.79
N ALA A 58 0.27 -2.53 -31.07
CA ALA A 58 0.82 -1.21 -30.77
C ALA A 58 1.10 -0.36 -32.03
N GLY A 59 1.53 -1.00 -33.13
CA GLY A 59 1.73 -0.33 -34.42
C GLY A 59 0.43 0.24 -35.01
N ALA A 60 -0.67 -0.50 -34.95
CA ALA A 60 -1.98 -0.02 -35.42
C ALA A 60 -2.51 1.14 -34.55
N LEU A 61 -2.22 1.12 -33.25
CA LEU A 61 -2.57 2.21 -32.35
C LEU A 61 -1.80 3.50 -32.67
N LEU A 62 -0.49 3.40 -32.90
CA LEU A 62 0.35 4.56 -33.26
C LEU A 62 -0.14 5.20 -34.55
N GLN A 63 -0.47 4.39 -35.56
CA GLN A 63 -0.97 4.85 -36.84
C GLN A 63 -2.35 5.56 -36.70
N LEU A 64 -3.23 5.06 -35.84
CA LEU A 64 -4.51 5.70 -35.51
C LEU A 64 -4.33 7.04 -34.79
N LEU A 65 -3.33 7.15 -33.90
CA LEU A 65 -3.02 8.39 -33.18
C LEU A 65 -2.40 9.44 -34.12
N GLU A 66 -1.53 9.03 -35.04
CA GLU A 66 -0.96 9.89 -36.07
C GLU A 66 -2.03 10.43 -37.01
N GLN A 67 -2.95 9.58 -37.47
CA GLN A 67 -4.09 10.00 -38.30
C GLN A 67 -5.03 10.96 -37.57
N ARG A 68 -5.27 10.77 -36.26
CA ARG A 68 -6.05 11.71 -35.44
C ARG A 68 -5.41 13.08 -35.39
N ASN A 69 -4.08 13.12 -35.28
CA ASN A 69 -3.32 14.37 -35.17
C ASN A 69 -3.18 15.09 -36.53
N GLN A 70 -3.40 14.40 -37.65
CA GLN A 70 -3.41 14.96 -39.00
C GLN A 70 -4.80 15.41 -39.48
N ALA A 71 -5.88 15.15 -38.73
CA ALA A 71 -7.24 15.55 -39.10
C ALA A 71 -7.54 17.02 -38.77
N SER A 72 -8.01 17.80 -39.75
CA SER A 72 -8.30 19.23 -39.60
C SER A 72 -9.40 19.53 -38.54
N PRO A 73 -9.32 20.65 -37.80
CA PRO A 73 -10.22 20.98 -36.68
C PRO A 73 -11.72 21.07 -37.03
N SER A 74 -12.06 21.31 -38.30
CA SER A 74 -13.45 21.43 -38.78
C SER A 74 -14.21 20.09 -38.77
N VAL A 75 -13.52 18.95 -38.78
CA VAL A 75 -14.12 17.60 -38.75
C VAL A 75 -14.43 17.13 -37.31
N LEU A 76 -13.74 17.70 -36.32
CA LEU A 76 -13.97 17.40 -34.89
C LEU A 76 -15.21 18.12 -34.34
N ALA A 77 -15.51 19.33 -34.82
CA ALA A 77 -16.65 20.13 -34.35
C ALA A 77 -18.02 19.61 -34.82
N SER A 78 -18.09 18.94 -35.99
CA SER A 78 -19.33 18.34 -36.51
C SER A 78 -19.67 17.00 -35.83
N ARG A 79 -18.69 16.32 -35.21
CA ARG A 79 -18.90 15.07 -34.47
C ARG A 79 -19.54 15.27 -33.09
N THR A 80 -19.23 16.37 -32.39
CA THR A 80 -19.77 16.63 -31.04
C THR A 80 -21.29 16.89 -31.04
N ARG A 81 -21.84 17.43 -32.14
CA ARG A 81 -23.28 17.72 -32.26
C ARG A 81 -24.14 16.47 -32.50
N ARG A 82 -23.61 15.42 -33.15
CA ARG A 82 -24.40 14.23 -33.47
C ARG A 82 -24.53 13.26 -32.28
N THR A 83 -23.50 13.16 -31.44
CA THR A 83 -23.50 12.30 -30.24
C THR A 83 -24.34 12.87 -29.08
N GLN A 84 -24.59 14.17 -29.06
CA GLN A 84 -25.49 14.79 -28.08
C GLN A 84 -26.97 14.57 -28.40
N GLN A 85 -27.34 14.37 -29.66
CA GLN A 85 -28.75 14.23 -30.06
C GLN A 85 -29.31 12.82 -29.81
N GLU A 86 -28.46 11.77 -29.86
CA GLU A 86 -28.85 10.38 -29.58
C GLU A 86 -28.87 10.01 -28.07
N LYS A 87 -28.21 10.80 -27.21
CA LYS A 87 -28.25 10.57 -25.74
C LYS A 87 -29.47 11.18 -25.04
N THR A 88 -30.18 12.09 -25.69
CA THR A 88 -31.39 12.73 -25.13
C THR A 88 -32.65 11.87 -25.22
N THR A 89 -32.69 10.89 -26.12
CA THR A 89 -33.87 10.01 -26.32
C THR A 89 -33.82 8.69 -25.55
N ALA A 90 -32.65 8.27 -25.04
CA ALA A 90 -32.50 7.00 -24.31
C ALA A 90 -32.50 7.13 -22.78
N ARG A 91 -32.67 8.33 -22.21
CA ARG A 91 -32.55 8.57 -20.76
C ARG A 91 -33.89 8.77 -20.03
N GLN A 92 -35.02 8.47 -20.67
CA GLN A 92 -36.36 8.60 -20.07
C GLN A 92 -36.95 7.31 -19.49
N THR A 93 -36.22 6.19 -19.50
CA THR A 93 -36.74 4.93 -18.95
C THR A 93 -35.65 4.16 -18.22
N THR A 94 -35.40 4.52 -16.96
CA THR A 94 -35.08 3.63 -15.82
C THR A 94 -34.71 4.51 -14.63
N ALA A 95 -35.73 4.90 -13.88
CA ALA A 95 -35.55 5.49 -12.55
C ALA A 95 -35.13 4.38 -11.58
N GLY A 96 -33.86 4.38 -11.19
CA GLY A 96 -33.31 3.64 -10.07
C GLY A 96 -32.40 4.59 -9.30
N GLN A 97 -32.80 4.94 -8.08
CA GLN A 97 -32.20 5.98 -7.24
C GLN A 97 -30.70 5.73 -7.00
N VAL A 98 -29.86 6.67 -7.45
CA VAL A 98 -28.52 6.92 -6.90
C VAL A 98 -28.61 8.32 -6.31
N GLU A 99 -28.47 8.43 -4.99
CA GLU A 99 -28.40 9.71 -4.29
C GLU A 99 -27.10 10.44 -4.71
N ASP A 100 -27.23 11.41 -5.61
CA ASP A 100 -26.21 12.44 -5.82
C ASP A 100 -26.17 13.33 -4.57
N SER A 101 -25.19 13.09 -3.71
CA SER A 101 -24.92 13.96 -2.56
C SER A 101 -24.42 15.31 -3.06
N VAL A 102 -25.28 16.33 -2.97
CA VAL A 102 -24.93 17.74 -3.19
C VAL A 102 -23.82 18.15 -2.21
N LEU A 103 -22.59 18.32 -2.70
CA LEU A 103 -21.48 18.89 -1.92
C LEU A 103 -21.91 20.26 -1.39
N LYS A 104 -21.84 20.49 -0.08
CA LYS A 104 -22.20 21.79 0.49
C LYS A 104 -21.15 22.82 0.08
N ALA A 105 -21.54 24.09 -0.05
CA ALA A 105 -20.62 25.18 -0.45
C ALA A 105 -19.36 25.30 0.45
N GLY A 106 -19.45 24.87 1.72
CA GLY A 106 -18.30 24.77 2.63
C GLY A 106 -17.27 23.71 2.20
N ASP A 107 -17.73 22.57 1.67
CA ASP A 107 -16.88 21.46 1.23
C ASP A 107 -16.09 21.84 -0.03
N ALA A 108 -16.71 22.60 -0.94
CA ALA A 108 -16.06 23.10 -2.15
C ALA A 108 -14.96 24.13 -1.84
N LYS A 109 -15.17 25.03 -0.87
CA LYS A 109 -14.14 25.98 -0.43
C LYS A 109 -12.97 25.29 0.26
N LEU A 110 -13.24 24.27 1.07
CA LEU A 110 -12.19 23.45 1.68
C LEU A 110 -11.44 22.62 0.63
N ALA A 111 -12.12 22.09 -0.38
CA ALA A 111 -11.49 21.40 -1.51
C ALA A 111 -10.55 22.32 -2.30
N LEU A 112 -10.95 23.57 -2.52
CA LEU A 112 -10.07 24.57 -3.12
C LEU A 112 -8.86 24.88 -2.23
N ALA A 113 -9.05 25.05 -0.93
CA ALA A 113 -7.94 25.26 0.02
C ALA A 113 -6.97 24.07 0.04
N ARG A 114 -7.50 22.84 -0.01
CA ARG A 114 -6.73 21.58 -0.13
C ARG A 114 -5.91 21.55 -1.42
N TRP A 115 -6.51 21.88 -2.54
CA TRP A 115 -5.83 21.91 -3.84
C TRP A 115 -4.70 22.94 -3.87
N LEU A 116 -4.94 24.16 -3.39
CA LEU A 116 -3.90 25.21 -3.31
C LEU A 116 -2.73 24.77 -2.42
N ALA A 117 -3.01 24.16 -1.27
CA ALA A 117 -1.97 23.67 -0.36
C ALA A 117 -1.19 22.50 -0.97
N GLN A 118 -1.89 21.57 -1.63
CA GLN A 118 -1.28 20.41 -2.30
C GLN A 118 -0.36 20.82 -3.45
N GLU A 119 -0.79 21.77 -4.27
CA GLU A 119 -0.02 22.25 -5.42
C GLU A 119 0.99 23.36 -5.05
N GLN A 120 1.12 23.68 -3.74
CA GLN A 120 1.98 24.74 -3.21
C GLN A 120 1.75 26.10 -3.91
N LEU A 121 0.50 26.38 -4.27
CA LEU A 121 0.12 27.58 -4.99
C LEU A 121 -0.01 28.78 -4.03
N PRO A 122 0.37 29.99 -4.46
CA PRO A 122 0.27 31.16 -3.62
C PRO A 122 -1.20 31.46 -3.28
N VAL A 123 -1.46 31.79 -2.01
CA VAL A 123 -2.81 32.15 -1.51
C VAL A 123 -3.42 33.29 -2.32
N ASP A 124 -2.59 34.20 -2.85
CA ASP A 124 -3.05 35.35 -3.61
C ASP A 124 -3.55 34.97 -5.03
N LEU A 125 -3.39 33.70 -5.45
CA LEU A 125 -3.93 33.17 -6.70
C LEU A 125 -5.46 33.32 -6.78
N ILE A 126 -6.17 33.10 -5.66
CA ILE A 126 -7.64 33.21 -5.61
C ILE A 126 -8.16 34.64 -5.78
N GLU A 127 -7.28 35.64 -5.67
CA GLU A 127 -7.63 37.04 -5.87
C GLU A 127 -7.38 37.51 -7.31
N LYS A 128 -6.66 36.73 -8.12
CA LYS A 128 -6.40 37.07 -9.53
C LYS A 128 -7.68 36.95 -10.36
N SER A 129 -7.97 37.97 -11.18
CA SER A 129 -9.18 38.01 -12.04
C SER A 129 -9.30 36.78 -12.93
N GLY A 130 -8.22 36.38 -13.60
CA GLY A 130 -8.23 35.20 -14.47
C GLY A 130 -8.53 33.89 -13.75
N PHE A 131 -8.16 33.75 -12.46
CA PHE A 131 -8.53 32.58 -11.68
C PHE A 131 -10.02 32.62 -11.29
N ARG A 132 -10.55 33.80 -10.96
CA ARG A 132 -11.98 33.97 -10.65
C ARG A 132 -12.85 33.68 -11.86
N GLU A 133 -12.50 34.23 -13.02
CA GLU A 133 -13.17 33.97 -14.29
C GLU A 133 -13.14 32.48 -14.65
N PHE A 134 -12.00 31.81 -14.44
CA PHE A 134 -11.87 30.36 -14.64
C PHE A 134 -12.80 29.56 -13.72
N VAL A 135 -12.82 29.88 -12.42
CA VAL A 135 -13.68 29.18 -11.45
C VAL A 135 -15.17 29.42 -11.73
N GLU A 136 -15.54 30.65 -12.08
CA GLU A 136 -16.92 31.01 -12.46
C GLU A 136 -17.36 30.27 -13.73
N ALA A 137 -16.48 30.13 -14.73
CA ALA A 137 -16.74 29.34 -15.92
C ALA A 137 -16.91 27.84 -15.64
N LEU A 138 -16.28 27.31 -14.58
CA LEU A 138 -16.47 25.93 -14.14
C LEU A 138 -17.77 25.74 -13.34
N ASN A 139 -18.12 26.70 -12.49
CA ASN A 139 -19.33 26.68 -11.67
C ASN A 139 -19.74 28.09 -11.23
N GLU A 140 -20.78 28.63 -11.89
CA GLU A 140 -21.32 29.97 -11.61
C GLU A 140 -21.85 30.13 -10.17
N GLN A 141 -22.23 29.03 -9.51
CA GLN A 141 -22.76 29.06 -8.13
C GLN A 141 -21.65 29.03 -7.08
N PHE A 142 -20.41 28.74 -7.45
CA PHE A 142 -19.29 28.62 -6.51
C PHE A 142 -18.48 29.91 -6.46
N SER A 143 -18.57 30.63 -5.33
CA SER A 143 -17.71 31.77 -5.05
C SER A 143 -16.43 31.33 -4.32
N PRO A 144 -15.22 31.59 -4.86
CA PRO A 144 -13.97 31.34 -4.15
C PRO A 144 -13.96 32.05 -2.77
N PRO A 145 -13.38 31.43 -1.73
CA PRO A 145 -13.27 32.05 -0.40
C PRO A 145 -12.49 33.36 -0.48
N LYS A 146 -12.77 34.28 0.44
CA LYS A 146 -11.91 35.48 0.60
C LYS A 146 -10.56 35.07 1.19
N ARG A 147 -9.50 35.88 0.99
CA ARG A 147 -8.15 35.59 1.50
C ARG A 147 -8.10 35.21 2.99
N GLU A 148 -8.88 35.91 3.81
CA GLU A 148 -8.93 35.63 5.26
C GLU A 148 -9.69 34.33 5.58
N GLU A 149 -10.77 34.05 4.85
CA GLU A 149 -11.49 32.78 4.95
C GLU A 149 -10.60 31.62 4.49
N LEU A 150 -9.84 31.82 3.40
CA LEU A 150 -8.86 30.85 2.91
C LEU A 150 -7.73 30.64 3.92
N ARG A 151 -7.18 31.70 4.54
CA ARG A 151 -6.18 31.55 5.61
C ARG A 151 -6.72 30.76 6.79
N ARG A 152 -7.97 31.00 7.18
CA ARG A 152 -8.64 30.21 8.22
C ARG A 152 -8.78 28.75 7.82
N LEU A 153 -9.20 28.46 6.58
CA LEU A 153 -9.29 27.09 6.03
C LEU A 153 -7.91 26.42 5.87
N LEU A 154 -6.87 27.18 5.53
CA LEU A 154 -5.49 26.71 5.49
C LEU A 154 -4.93 26.48 6.89
N GLY A 155 -5.41 27.24 7.88
CA GLY A 155 -5.09 27.06 9.30
C GLY A 155 -5.77 25.85 9.94
N THR A 156 -6.78 25.25 9.27
CA THR A 156 -7.34 23.94 9.68
C THR A 156 -6.60 22.76 9.03
N LEU A 157 -5.61 23.02 8.17
CA LEU A 157 -4.70 22.00 7.65
C LEU A 157 -3.66 21.63 8.71
N MET A 158 -3.22 20.39 8.68
CA MET A 158 -2.21 19.83 9.58
C MET A 158 -0.88 19.66 8.86
N MET A 159 0.23 19.77 9.58
CA MET A 159 1.53 19.37 9.08
C MET A 159 1.61 17.85 8.96
N ALA A 160 2.16 17.38 7.83
CA ALA A 160 2.44 15.97 7.61
C ALA A 160 3.68 15.79 6.74
N LEU A 161 4.36 14.65 6.91
CA LEU A 161 5.34 14.18 5.96
C LEU A 161 4.63 13.40 4.85
N ARG A 162 4.56 14.00 3.66
CA ARG A 162 3.77 13.50 2.54
C ARG A 162 4.65 13.16 1.34
N ALA A 163 4.42 11.99 0.76
CA ALA A 163 4.90 11.61 -0.56
C ALA A 163 3.87 11.94 -1.64
N THR A 164 4.36 12.47 -2.76
CA THR A 164 3.56 12.78 -3.96
C THR A 164 4.24 12.24 -5.23
N CYS A 165 3.51 11.48 -6.02
CA CYS A 165 3.88 10.91 -7.33
C CYS A 165 2.80 11.26 -8.35
N ARG A 166 3.18 11.54 -9.61
CA ARG A 166 2.20 11.80 -10.69
C ARG A 166 1.69 10.50 -11.31
N CYS A 167 2.54 9.48 -11.41
CA CYS A 167 2.18 8.13 -11.83
C CYS A 167 2.92 7.06 -11.01
N ASN A 168 2.61 5.79 -11.28
CA ASN A 168 3.21 4.65 -10.56
C ASN A 168 4.69 4.42 -10.88
N GLU A 169 5.22 5.07 -11.93
CA GLU A 169 6.61 4.93 -12.38
C GLU A 169 7.51 6.05 -11.84
N ASP A 170 6.94 7.10 -11.25
CA ASP A 170 7.69 8.23 -10.73
C ASP A 170 8.23 7.94 -9.33
N SER A 171 9.47 8.36 -9.08
CA SER A 171 9.99 8.52 -7.73
C SER A 171 9.18 9.60 -6.99
N PRO A 172 8.75 9.34 -5.75
CA PRO A 172 7.98 10.29 -4.96
C PRO A 172 8.81 11.53 -4.63
N LEU A 173 8.22 12.69 -4.87
CA LEU A 173 8.65 13.91 -4.20
C LEU A 173 8.10 13.87 -2.78
N VAL A 174 8.98 13.79 -1.79
CA VAL A 174 8.59 13.80 -0.37
C VAL A 174 8.86 15.17 0.23
N SER A 175 7.85 15.73 0.91
CA SER A 175 7.97 17.02 1.58
C SER A 175 7.18 17.04 2.89
N CYS A 176 7.67 17.81 3.86
CA CYS A 176 6.90 18.17 5.03
C CYS A 176 6.00 19.36 4.66
N SER A 177 4.70 19.13 4.54
CA SER A 177 3.76 20.12 4.00
C SER A 177 2.43 20.13 4.77
N ARG A 178 1.65 21.20 4.60
CA ARG A 178 0.30 21.28 5.16
C ARG A 178 -0.67 20.48 4.31
N VAL A 179 -1.27 19.46 4.90
CA VAL A 179 -2.29 18.60 4.30
C VAL A 179 -3.61 18.77 5.02
N ALA A 180 -4.72 18.52 4.34
CA ALA A 180 -5.97 18.46 5.08
C ALA A 180 -6.03 17.20 5.93
N CYS A 181 -6.48 17.38 7.16
CA CYS A 181 -7.02 16.28 7.93
C CYS A 181 -8.34 15.84 7.29
N ASP A 182 -8.56 14.53 7.21
CA ASP A 182 -9.83 14.00 6.75
C ASP A 182 -10.97 14.42 7.70
N ILE A 183 -12.19 14.39 7.16
CA ILE A 183 -13.38 14.72 7.93
C ILE A 183 -13.79 13.47 8.71
N VAL A 184 -14.10 13.63 9.99
CA VAL A 184 -14.61 12.54 10.83
C VAL A 184 -16.02 12.20 10.36
N ASP A 185 -16.20 10.99 9.85
CA ASP A 185 -17.51 10.38 9.58
C ASP A 185 -17.88 9.41 10.72
N SER A 186 -19.11 8.86 10.68
CA SER A 186 -19.58 7.92 11.68
C SER A 186 -18.67 6.67 11.73
N GLY A 187 -18.07 6.39 12.88
CA GLY A 187 -17.21 5.22 13.09
C GLY A 187 -15.71 5.47 12.89
N LYS A 188 -15.30 6.72 12.60
CA LYS A 188 -13.90 7.14 12.66
C LYS A 188 -13.65 8.05 13.86
N ALA A 189 -12.39 8.11 14.27
CA ALA A 189 -11.90 9.04 15.28
C ALA A 189 -10.77 9.89 14.69
N LYS A 190 -10.78 11.18 15.03
CA LYS A 190 -9.66 12.07 14.78
C LYS A 190 -8.75 12.06 16.00
N VAL A 191 -7.53 11.61 15.82
CA VAL A 191 -6.54 11.50 16.90
C VAL A 191 -5.43 12.50 16.64
N LYS A 192 -5.07 13.26 17.68
CA LYS A 192 -3.84 14.05 17.66
C LYS A 192 -2.67 13.09 17.83
N VAL A 193 -1.73 13.04 16.90
CA VAL A 193 -0.59 12.14 17.04
C VAL A 193 0.47 12.81 17.92
N LEU A 194 0.90 12.12 18.98
CA LEU A 194 2.02 12.54 19.82
C LEU A 194 3.34 11.97 19.31
N ARG A 195 3.31 10.69 18.94
CA ARG A 195 4.46 9.93 18.47
C ARG A 195 4.05 8.99 17.36
N ALA A 196 4.91 8.81 16.37
CA ALA A 196 4.72 7.87 15.28
C ALA A 196 6.02 7.12 14.95
N ALA A 197 5.89 5.92 14.37
CA ALA A 197 7.00 5.14 13.87
C ALA A 197 7.14 5.29 12.36
N ALA A 198 8.38 5.53 11.90
CA ALA A 198 8.75 5.49 10.49
C ALA A 198 9.67 4.27 10.23
N SER A 199 9.40 3.55 9.15
CA SER A 199 10.09 2.30 8.81
C SER A 199 11.16 2.48 7.72
N LEU A 200 11.88 1.39 7.42
CA LEU A 200 12.75 1.30 6.25
C LEU A 200 12.03 1.75 4.97
N LEU A 201 10.77 1.35 4.79
CA LEU A 201 9.99 1.70 3.61
C LEU A 201 9.77 3.21 3.51
N ASP A 202 9.58 3.90 4.63
CA ASP A 202 9.50 5.37 4.65
C ASP A 202 10.84 5.99 4.27
N GLY A 203 11.96 5.47 4.79
CA GLY A 203 13.30 5.92 4.40
C GLY A 203 13.59 5.73 2.91
N GLN A 204 13.26 4.56 2.36
CA GLN A 204 13.40 4.26 0.93
C GLN A 204 12.50 5.15 0.07
N THR A 205 11.29 5.46 0.55
CA THR A 205 10.40 6.43 -0.09
C THR A 205 11.04 7.82 -0.12
N CYS A 206 11.56 8.31 1.00
CA CYS A 206 12.20 9.62 1.11
C CYS A 206 13.44 9.77 0.18
N ARG A 207 14.03 8.64 -0.24
CA ARG A 207 15.15 8.57 -1.19
C ARG A 207 14.71 8.31 -2.63
N GLY A 208 13.42 8.22 -2.91
CA GLY A 208 12.87 7.98 -4.25
C GLY A 208 13.05 6.54 -4.76
N LYS A 209 13.39 5.58 -3.88
CA LYS A 209 13.57 4.16 -4.25
C LYS A 209 12.26 3.40 -4.39
N ILE A 210 11.21 3.84 -3.70
CA ILE A 210 9.85 3.28 -3.80
C ILE A 210 9.06 4.14 -4.77
N LEU A 211 8.67 3.58 -5.91
CA LEU A 211 7.92 4.30 -6.94
C LEU A 211 6.43 4.37 -6.59
N GLY A 212 5.73 5.37 -7.14
CA GLY A 212 4.26 5.46 -7.09
C GLY A 212 3.65 5.73 -5.73
N LYS A 213 4.45 5.99 -4.68
CA LYS A 213 3.93 6.23 -3.33
C LYS A 213 3.28 7.62 -3.24
N ASN A 214 2.00 7.63 -2.92
CA ASN A 214 1.20 8.82 -2.71
C ASN A 214 0.54 8.78 -1.32
N GLY A 215 0.65 9.85 -0.54
CA GLY A 215 0.00 9.98 0.76
C GLY A 215 0.94 10.34 1.89
N VAL A 216 0.40 10.36 3.11
CA VAL A 216 1.17 10.58 4.35
C VAL A 216 1.99 9.32 4.65
N LEU A 217 3.22 9.50 5.15
CA LEU A 217 4.15 8.43 5.54
C LEU A 217 3.94 7.97 6.99
N GLY A 218 4.58 6.88 7.41
CA GLY A 218 4.51 6.35 8.78
C GLY A 218 3.51 5.21 8.98
N ARG A 219 3.78 4.37 9.97
CA ARG A 219 3.12 3.06 10.15
C ARG A 219 2.15 3.01 11.34
N SER A 220 2.65 3.29 12.53
CA SER A 220 1.89 3.25 13.78
C SER A 220 2.03 4.57 14.53
N PHE A 221 1.04 4.88 15.38
CA PHE A 221 1.02 6.12 16.13
C PHE A 221 0.42 5.98 17.53
N VAL A 222 0.93 6.77 18.47
CA VAL A 222 0.35 6.98 19.79
C VAL A 222 -0.17 8.41 19.89
N GLY A 223 -1.36 8.57 20.44
CA GLY A 223 -1.99 9.88 20.64
C GLY A 223 -3.14 9.82 21.63
N PRO A 224 -3.54 10.95 22.25
CA PRO A 224 -4.70 10.98 23.12
C PRO A 224 -5.98 10.72 22.35
N SER A 225 -6.83 9.89 22.93
CA SER A 225 -8.27 9.80 22.64
C SER A 225 -9.00 11.02 23.20
N ASP A 226 -10.23 11.28 22.74
CA ASP A 226 -11.15 12.29 23.31
C ASP A 226 -11.47 12.07 24.81
N SER A 227 -10.96 11.00 25.43
CA SER A 227 -11.27 10.55 26.79
C SER A 227 -10.08 10.51 27.76
N ASP A 228 -9.09 11.41 27.64
CA ASP A 228 -7.87 11.52 28.48
C ASP A 228 -6.91 10.30 28.47
N PHE A 229 -7.22 9.23 27.75
CA PHE A 229 -6.36 8.05 27.61
C PHE A 229 -5.56 8.10 26.30
N SER A 230 -4.31 7.63 26.33
CA SER A 230 -3.54 7.37 25.10
C SER A 230 -4.15 6.18 24.35
N CYS A 231 -4.20 6.28 23.02
CA CYS A 231 -4.55 5.19 22.13
C CYS A 231 -3.41 4.94 21.13
N ILE A 232 -3.28 3.69 20.71
CA ILE A 232 -2.41 3.25 19.64
C ILE A 232 -3.27 2.94 18.42
N GLY A 233 -2.84 3.42 17.26
CA GLY A 233 -3.49 3.12 16.01
C GLY A 233 -2.52 2.59 14.97
N VAL A 234 -3.00 1.64 14.17
CA VAL A 234 -2.30 1.09 13.01
C VAL A 234 -3.11 1.42 11.78
N SER A 235 -2.49 2.10 10.82
CA SER A 235 -3.19 2.49 9.60
C SER A 235 -2.33 2.19 8.38
N ALA A 236 -2.66 1.10 7.69
CA ALA A 236 -2.05 0.76 6.41
C ALA A 236 -2.50 1.68 5.27
N SER A 237 -3.57 2.48 5.45
CA SER A 237 -4.18 3.30 4.37
C SER A 237 -3.96 4.80 4.54
N SER A 238 -3.50 5.26 5.71
CA SER A 238 -3.24 6.67 6.00
C SER A 238 -2.05 6.73 6.95
N GLY A 239 -0.93 7.29 6.49
CA GLY A 239 0.29 7.30 7.29
C GLY A 239 0.20 8.15 8.54
N ALA A 240 1.01 7.78 9.53
CA ALA A 240 1.02 8.33 10.89
C ALA A 240 1.90 9.58 11.10
N LEU A 241 2.76 9.95 10.15
CA LEU A 241 3.66 11.11 10.24
C LEU A 241 2.90 12.42 9.94
N ALA A 242 1.87 12.70 10.72
CA ALA A 242 1.04 13.90 10.63
C ALA A 242 0.51 14.33 12.00
N GLU A 243 0.34 15.63 12.24
CA GLU A 243 -0.13 16.16 13.54
C GLU A 243 -1.47 15.57 14.00
N TYR A 244 -2.33 15.23 13.03
CA TYR A 244 -3.57 14.51 13.27
C TYR A 244 -3.72 13.37 12.28
N ILE A 245 -4.48 12.36 12.66
CA ILE A 245 -4.87 11.28 11.78
C ILE A 245 -6.34 10.94 12.02
N VAL A 246 -7.05 10.56 10.95
CA VAL A 246 -8.40 10.04 11.05
C VAL A 246 -8.38 8.57 10.68
N VAL A 247 -8.77 7.71 11.61
CA VAL A 247 -8.80 6.26 11.41
C VAL A 247 -10.12 5.68 11.90
N PRO A 248 -10.55 4.51 11.40
CA PRO A 248 -11.65 3.76 12.00
C PRO A 248 -11.41 3.55 13.49
N VAL A 249 -12.45 3.69 14.31
CA VAL A 249 -12.36 3.43 15.77
C VAL A 249 -11.91 1.99 16.03
N SER A 250 -12.28 1.05 15.16
CA SER A 250 -11.83 -0.35 15.19
C SER A 250 -10.31 -0.53 15.01
N ASN A 251 -9.60 0.49 14.53
CA ASN A 251 -8.14 0.48 14.38
C ASN A 251 -7.44 1.10 15.59
N LEU A 252 -8.19 1.58 16.59
CA LEU A 252 -7.65 2.14 17.82
C LEU A 252 -7.76 1.12 18.96
N SER A 253 -6.71 1.07 19.77
CA SER A 253 -6.74 0.39 21.07
C SER A 253 -6.26 1.34 22.16
N VAL A 254 -6.88 1.27 23.33
CA VAL A 254 -6.48 2.05 24.49
C VAL A 254 -5.16 1.51 25.01
N VAL A 255 -4.16 2.39 25.14
CA VAL A 255 -2.85 2.05 25.70
C VAL A 255 -2.96 2.06 27.22
N PRO A 256 -2.70 0.94 27.92
CA PRO A 256 -2.67 0.93 29.37
C PRO A 256 -1.61 1.92 29.89
N PRO A 257 -1.85 2.63 31.01
CA PRO A 257 -0.88 3.60 31.56
C PRO A 257 0.49 3.01 31.91
N ALA A 258 0.57 1.69 32.08
CA ALA A 258 1.80 0.97 32.34
C ALA A 258 2.68 0.76 31.09
N VAL A 259 2.15 0.98 29.88
CA VAL A 259 2.90 0.88 28.63
C VAL A 259 3.47 2.25 28.26
N PRO A 260 4.80 2.42 28.22
CA PRO A 260 5.41 3.64 27.70
C PRO A 260 5.04 3.91 26.24
N ASP A 261 4.81 5.18 25.89
CA ASP A 261 4.39 5.61 24.54
C ASP A 261 5.37 5.17 23.44
N ASP A 262 6.67 5.09 23.73
CA ASP A 262 7.67 4.62 22.78
C ASP A 262 7.51 3.12 22.50
N LEU A 263 7.36 2.31 23.55
CA LEU A 263 7.15 0.86 23.43
C LEU A 263 5.80 0.52 22.78
N ALA A 264 4.76 1.34 23.00
CA ALA A 264 3.46 1.14 22.38
C ALA A 264 3.52 1.15 20.83
N LEU A 265 4.52 1.80 20.22
CA LEU A 265 4.74 1.77 18.77
C LEU A 265 5.00 0.36 18.21
N LEU A 266 5.52 -0.55 19.05
CA LEU A 266 5.80 -1.95 18.69
C LEU A 266 4.58 -2.86 18.80
N SER A 267 3.45 -2.36 19.31
CA SER A 267 2.27 -3.18 19.60
C SER A 267 1.70 -3.89 18.37
N ASP A 268 1.76 -3.29 17.18
CA ASP A 268 1.33 -3.97 15.94
C ASP A 268 2.22 -5.16 15.59
N ASP A 269 3.55 -4.99 15.65
CA ASP A 269 4.49 -6.10 15.40
C ASP A 269 4.33 -7.19 16.45
N ILE A 270 4.18 -6.82 17.72
CA ILE A 270 3.91 -7.79 18.80
C ILE A 270 2.58 -8.52 18.57
N SER A 271 1.55 -7.85 18.04
CA SER A 271 0.28 -8.52 17.71
C SER A 271 0.47 -9.61 16.66
N VAL A 272 1.33 -9.36 15.66
CA VAL A 272 1.69 -10.37 14.66
C VAL A 272 2.51 -11.49 15.29
N VAL A 273 3.48 -11.17 16.15
CA VAL A 273 4.28 -12.16 16.91
C VAL A 273 3.37 -13.09 17.71
N LEU A 274 2.41 -12.55 18.45
CA LEU A 274 1.46 -13.33 19.25
C LEU A 274 0.55 -14.20 18.37
N SER A 275 0.12 -13.69 17.21
CA SER A 275 -0.66 -14.47 16.26
C SER A 275 0.14 -15.66 15.71
N ILE A 276 1.41 -15.45 15.35
CA ILE A 276 2.30 -16.52 14.89
C ILE A 276 2.52 -17.53 16.02
N ALA A 277 2.88 -17.06 17.21
CA ALA A 277 3.14 -17.93 18.36
C ALA A 277 1.92 -18.78 18.74
N ASN A 278 0.70 -18.21 18.68
CA ASN A 278 -0.54 -18.96 18.89
C ASN A 278 -0.71 -20.09 17.86
N GLU A 279 -0.39 -19.82 16.60
CA GLU A 279 -0.44 -20.83 15.54
C GLU A 279 0.60 -21.94 15.73
N LEU A 280 1.84 -21.58 16.11
CA LEU A 280 2.89 -22.56 16.43
C LEU A 280 2.51 -23.41 17.65
N GLN A 281 1.98 -22.80 18.71
CA GLN A 281 1.56 -23.50 19.93
C GLN A 281 0.41 -24.48 19.67
N ARG A 282 -0.58 -24.08 18.86
CA ARG A 282 -1.71 -24.94 18.47
C ARG A 282 -1.26 -26.24 17.80
N ARG A 283 -0.12 -26.19 17.10
CA ARG A 283 0.46 -27.32 16.36
C ARG A 283 1.46 -28.13 17.18
N GLN A 284 1.86 -27.67 18.36
CA GLN A 284 2.87 -28.31 19.21
C GLN A 284 4.21 -28.55 18.47
N VAL A 285 4.59 -27.59 17.62
CA VAL A 285 5.79 -27.70 16.79
C VAL A 285 7.03 -27.41 17.63
N THR A 286 8.15 -28.05 17.27
CA THR A 286 9.38 -27.93 18.05
C THR A 286 10.53 -27.38 17.24
N ASN A 287 10.44 -27.43 15.92
CA ASN A 287 11.51 -27.06 15.01
C ASN A 287 11.00 -26.16 13.87
N ILE A 288 11.50 -24.92 13.84
CA ILE A 288 10.94 -23.88 12.97
C ILE A 288 12.02 -23.10 12.26
N ALA A 289 11.66 -22.60 11.08
CA ALA A 289 12.43 -21.60 10.36
C ALA A 289 11.62 -20.31 10.18
N ILE A 290 12.29 -19.17 10.27
CA ILE A 290 11.75 -17.85 9.95
C ILE A 290 12.50 -17.35 8.72
N LEU A 291 11.76 -17.00 7.67
CA LEU A 291 12.30 -16.31 6.50
C LEU A 291 12.08 -14.81 6.69
N SER A 292 13.14 -14.02 6.62
CA SER A 292 13.06 -12.57 6.78
C SER A 292 13.90 -11.81 5.75
N ASP A 293 13.52 -10.56 5.55
CA ASP A 293 14.20 -9.57 4.71
C ASP A 293 14.42 -8.28 5.51
N GLY A 294 15.01 -7.26 4.89
CA GLY A 294 15.25 -5.96 5.53
C GLY A 294 13.98 -5.36 6.17
N PRO A 295 12.87 -5.20 5.43
CA PRO A 295 11.59 -4.70 5.98
C PRO A 295 11.00 -5.52 7.14
N SER A 296 11.18 -6.85 7.16
CA SER A 296 10.63 -7.73 8.20
C SER A 296 11.62 -8.06 9.34
N ALA A 297 12.84 -7.52 9.32
CA ALA A 297 13.87 -7.85 10.29
C ALA A 297 13.49 -7.51 11.74
N ILE A 298 12.82 -6.37 11.98
CA ILE A 298 12.29 -6.03 13.32
C ILE A 298 11.29 -7.08 13.80
N LEU A 299 10.34 -7.47 12.95
CA LEU A 299 9.33 -8.49 13.27
C LEU A 299 9.99 -9.85 13.56
N SER A 300 10.97 -10.25 12.74
CA SER A 300 11.77 -11.47 12.94
C SER A 300 12.50 -11.47 14.29
N ASN A 301 13.11 -10.34 14.66
CA ASN A 301 13.79 -10.17 15.95
C ASN A 301 12.82 -10.25 17.13
N LEU A 302 11.65 -9.60 17.03
CA LEU A 302 10.62 -9.64 18.07
C LEU A 302 10.03 -11.04 18.22
N LEU A 303 9.81 -11.77 17.11
CA LEU A 303 9.35 -13.15 17.12
C LEU A 303 10.38 -14.07 17.78
N THR A 304 11.64 -13.98 17.36
CA THR A 304 12.76 -14.77 17.92
C THR A 304 12.87 -14.55 19.43
N ARG A 305 12.82 -13.28 19.87
CA ARG A 305 12.81 -12.91 21.29
C ARG A 305 11.66 -13.60 22.03
N TYR A 306 10.43 -13.47 21.52
CA TYR A 306 9.25 -14.00 22.18
C TYR A 306 9.29 -15.53 22.27
N LEU A 307 9.68 -16.21 21.18
CA LEU A 307 9.78 -17.66 21.16
C LEU A 307 10.82 -18.19 22.14
N HIS A 308 11.95 -17.48 22.30
CA HIS A 308 12.97 -17.84 23.27
C HIS A 308 12.50 -17.59 24.73
N GLN A 309 11.98 -16.39 25.03
CA GLN A 309 11.68 -15.99 26.41
C GLN A 309 10.35 -16.53 26.94
N ASN A 310 9.32 -16.62 26.09
CA ASN A 310 7.96 -16.92 26.51
C ASN A 310 7.53 -18.34 26.14
N VAL A 311 7.98 -18.83 24.98
CA VAL A 311 7.63 -20.18 24.51
C VAL A 311 8.73 -21.20 24.80
N GLN A 312 9.94 -20.75 25.16
CA GLN A 312 11.09 -21.57 25.53
C GLN A 312 11.54 -22.52 24.40
N PHE A 313 11.49 -22.05 23.15
CA PHE A 313 12.11 -22.78 22.03
C PHE A 313 13.60 -22.96 22.26
N ALA A 314 14.08 -24.18 22.03
CA ALA A 314 15.51 -24.47 22.11
C ALA A 314 16.26 -23.79 20.95
N PRO A 315 17.39 -23.09 21.19
CA PRO A 315 18.10 -22.34 20.15
C PRO A 315 18.47 -23.16 18.90
N GLN A 316 18.77 -24.45 19.08
CA GLN A 316 19.10 -25.37 17.98
C GLN A 316 17.93 -25.72 17.07
N ASN A 317 16.69 -25.42 17.49
CA ASN A 317 15.47 -25.70 16.75
C ASN A 317 14.82 -24.41 16.20
N LEU A 318 15.51 -23.28 16.31
CA LEU A 318 15.07 -21.99 15.81
C LEU A 318 16.08 -21.53 14.75
N HIS A 319 15.63 -21.48 13.50
CA HIS A 319 16.45 -21.08 12.37
C HIS A 319 15.92 -19.78 11.78
N VAL A 320 16.80 -18.83 11.49
CA VAL A 320 16.41 -17.60 10.77
C VAL A 320 17.21 -17.54 9.48
N PHE A 321 16.53 -17.52 8.34
CA PHE A 321 17.13 -17.30 7.03
C PHE A 321 16.81 -15.87 6.61
N SER A 322 17.84 -15.04 6.54
CA SER A 322 17.69 -13.61 6.24
C SER A 322 18.31 -13.24 4.91
N THR A 323 17.54 -12.59 4.04
CA THR A 323 18.08 -11.97 2.81
C THR A 323 18.85 -10.68 3.10
N SER A 324 18.63 -10.09 4.28
CA SER A 324 19.44 -8.99 4.76
C SER A 324 20.72 -9.49 5.44
N THR A 325 21.82 -8.80 5.15
CA THR A 325 23.14 -9.00 5.78
C THR A 325 23.26 -8.30 7.15
N VAL A 326 22.20 -7.61 7.57
CA VAL A 326 22.18 -6.78 8.77
C VAL A 326 21.97 -7.65 10.00
N SER A 327 23.07 -8.17 10.54
CA SER A 327 23.10 -8.86 11.85
C SER A 327 22.79 -7.85 12.95
N THR A 328 21.57 -7.87 13.48
CA THR A 328 21.09 -6.76 14.33
C THR A 328 20.40 -7.16 15.62
N SER A 329 20.71 -8.33 16.19
CA SER A 329 20.18 -8.60 17.52
C SER A 329 21.18 -9.20 18.49
N VAL A 330 21.03 -8.75 19.74
CA VAL A 330 21.46 -9.42 20.98
C VAL A 330 21.00 -10.89 20.98
N TRP A 331 19.91 -11.20 20.27
CA TRP A 331 19.32 -12.54 20.12
C TRP A 331 20.03 -13.47 19.15
N SER A 332 21.06 -13.00 18.42
CA SER A 332 21.90 -13.85 17.57
C SER A 332 22.56 -15.02 18.32
N GLN A 333 22.68 -14.93 19.66
CA GLN A 333 23.19 -16.01 20.52
C GLN A 333 22.16 -17.12 20.78
N HIS A 334 20.89 -16.86 20.52
CA HIS A 334 19.75 -17.72 20.83
C HIS A 334 19.07 -18.30 19.58
N VAL A 335 19.66 -18.09 18.40
CA VAL A 335 19.11 -18.52 17.11
C VAL A 335 20.22 -18.84 16.11
N SER A 336 19.98 -19.81 15.24
CA SER A 336 20.85 -20.06 14.09
C SER A 336 20.51 -19.10 12.94
N LEU A 337 21.13 -17.90 12.93
CA LEU A 337 20.99 -16.94 11.84
C LEU A 337 21.86 -17.32 10.64
N THR A 338 21.23 -17.54 9.50
CA THR A 338 21.88 -17.88 8.22
C THR A 338 21.56 -16.78 7.19
N PRO A 339 22.55 -15.96 6.80
CA PRO A 339 22.39 -15.08 5.64
C PRO A 339 22.12 -15.93 4.39
N LEU A 340 21.06 -15.62 3.67
CA LEU A 340 20.62 -16.36 2.50
C LEU A 340 20.08 -15.42 1.44
N ASP A 341 20.77 -15.36 0.30
CA ASP A 341 20.17 -14.76 -0.90
C ASP A 341 19.26 -15.81 -1.57
N ILE A 342 17.96 -15.70 -1.32
CA ILE A 342 16.94 -16.60 -1.88
C ILE A 342 16.85 -16.54 -3.41
N TYR A 343 17.42 -15.50 -4.03
CA TYR A 343 17.45 -15.35 -5.49
C TYR A 343 18.69 -15.98 -6.13
N GLN A 344 19.62 -16.50 -5.32
CA GLN A 344 20.82 -17.20 -5.79
C GLN A 344 20.64 -18.72 -5.65
N PRO A 345 20.48 -19.47 -6.77
CA PRO A 345 20.23 -20.91 -6.71
C PRO A 345 21.29 -21.70 -5.95
N ALA A 346 22.57 -21.28 -6.04
CA ALA A 346 23.65 -21.92 -5.33
C ALA A 346 23.54 -21.78 -3.80
N ALA A 347 23.08 -20.62 -3.32
CA ALA A 347 22.88 -20.38 -1.89
C ALA A 347 21.69 -21.19 -1.36
N VAL A 348 20.58 -21.20 -2.11
CA VAL A 348 19.41 -22.05 -1.83
C VAL A 348 19.79 -23.53 -1.77
N ALA A 349 20.53 -24.03 -2.77
CA ALA A 349 20.95 -25.43 -2.83
C ALA A 349 21.79 -25.88 -1.61
N GLN A 350 22.63 -25.00 -1.06
CA GLN A 350 23.41 -25.31 0.15
C GLN A 350 22.52 -25.54 1.37
N VAL A 351 21.46 -24.77 1.53
CA VAL A 351 20.48 -24.96 2.62
C VAL A 351 19.63 -26.20 2.36
N MET A 352 19.18 -26.40 1.11
CA MET A 352 18.37 -27.57 0.74
C MET A 352 19.11 -28.89 0.92
N ALA A 353 20.44 -28.92 0.75
CA ALA A 353 21.25 -30.10 1.04
C ALA A 353 21.15 -30.56 2.51
N ARG A 354 20.77 -29.66 3.43
CA ARG A 354 20.59 -29.93 4.86
C ARG A 354 19.13 -30.08 5.25
N GLN A 355 18.18 -30.04 4.31
CA GLN A 355 16.76 -30.04 4.61
C GLN A 355 16.34 -31.21 5.51
N THR A 356 16.78 -32.43 5.20
CA THR A 356 16.46 -33.62 5.98
C THR A 356 17.07 -33.58 7.39
N GLU A 357 18.25 -32.95 7.54
CA GLU A 357 18.86 -32.72 8.85
C GLU A 357 18.11 -31.67 9.65
N LEU A 358 17.63 -30.63 8.97
CA LEU A 358 16.88 -29.53 9.57
C LEU A 358 15.48 -29.96 9.97
N ALA A 359 14.83 -30.90 9.29
CA ALA A 359 13.53 -31.50 9.65
C ALA A 359 12.52 -30.48 10.24
N LEU A 360 12.25 -29.41 9.48
CA LEU A 360 11.48 -28.27 9.96
C LEU A 360 9.98 -28.57 9.93
N ASP A 361 9.32 -28.47 11.08
CA ASP A 361 7.87 -28.62 11.24
C ASP A 361 7.11 -27.46 10.60
N VAL A 362 7.65 -26.24 10.76
CA VAL A 362 7.02 -25.01 10.29
C VAL A 362 8.05 -24.06 9.68
N VAL A 363 7.68 -23.44 8.55
CA VAL A 363 8.40 -22.29 8.00
C VAL A 363 7.49 -21.06 8.04
N VAL A 364 7.91 -20.02 8.77
CA VAL A 364 7.22 -18.73 8.84
C VAL A 364 7.84 -17.80 7.81
N ASP A 365 7.10 -17.49 6.74
CA ASP A 365 7.52 -16.56 5.71
C ASP A 365 7.04 -15.14 6.04
N LEU A 366 7.99 -14.27 6.44
CA LEU A 366 7.76 -12.85 6.63
C LEU A 366 8.10 -12.03 5.36
N ILE A 367 8.71 -12.65 4.33
CA ILE A 367 9.16 -12.01 3.09
C ILE A 367 8.02 -11.85 2.09
N GLY A 368 7.12 -12.84 2.00
CA GLY A 368 5.91 -12.74 1.18
C GLY A 368 6.18 -12.51 -0.32
N SER A 369 7.25 -13.11 -0.85
CA SER A 369 7.62 -13.10 -2.26
C SER A 369 7.42 -14.48 -2.89
N GLU A 370 7.34 -14.57 -4.22
CA GLU A 370 7.27 -15.87 -4.92
C GLU A 370 8.47 -16.76 -4.59
N ALA A 371 9.69 -16.20 -4.62
CA ALA A 371 10.91 -16.93 -4.30
C ALA A 371 10.95 -17.42 -2.84
N SER A 372 10.46 -16.62 -1.88
CA SER A 372 10.43 -17.03 -0.48
C SER A 372 9.38 -18.11 -0.22
N VAL A 373 8.23 -18.06 -0.90
CA VAL A 373 7.20 -19.10 -0.82
C VAL A 373 7.68 -20.41 -1.44
N GLU A 374 8.29 -20.36 -2.61
CA GLU A 374 8.89 -21.55 -3.25
C GLU A 374 9.96 -22.18 -2.35
N PHE A 375 10.83 -21.34 -1.76
CA PHE A 375 11.84 -21.78 -0.81
C PHE A 375 11.22 -22.37 0.46
N ALA A 376 10.19 -21.74 1.04
CA ALA A 376 9.51 -22.23 2.24
C ALA A 376 8.86 -23.59 2.02
N LEU A 377 8.14 -23.75 0.89
CA LEU A 377 7.51 -25.00 0.49
C LEU A 377 8.54 -26.10 0.24
N SER A 378 9.71 -25.75 -0.29
CA SER A 378 10.81 -26.69 -0.48
C SER A 378 11.44 -27.07 0.84
N LEU A 379 11.64 -26.11 1.75
CA LEU A 379 12.39 -26.26 3.00
C LEU A 379 11.62 -27.03 4.09
N VAL A 380 10.33 -26.75 4.27
CA VAL A 380 9.50 -27.43 5.28
C VAL A 380 9.49 -28.95 5.05
N GLN A 381 9.37 -29.77 6.09
CA GLN A 381 9.25 -31.22 5.92
C GLN A 381 7.86 -31.63 5.37
N SER A 382 7.73 -32.87 4.88
CA SER A 382 6.42 -33.39 4.47
C SER A 382 5.46 -33.43 5.66
N MET A 383 4.17 -33.16 5.44
CA MET A 383 3.14 -32.92 6.47
C MET A 383 3.40 -31.70 7.36
N GLY A 384 4.41 -30.89 7.05
CA GLY A 384 4.70 -29.65 7.77
C GLY A 384 3.83 -28.48 7.31
N CYS A 385 4.05 -27.32 7.92
CA CYS A 385 3.26 -26.11 7.64
C CYS A 385 4.10 -24.93 7.16
N VAL A 386 3.58 -24.19 6.18
CA VAL A 386 4.08 -22.87 5.81
C VAL A 386 3.10 -21.81 6.32
N VAL A 387 3.60 -20.89 7.15
CA VAL A 387 2.84 -19.74 7.66
C VAL A 387 3.24 -18.51 6.86
N LEU A 388 2.31 -17.97 6.08
CA LEU A 388 2.49 -16.77 5.27
C LEU A 388 1.95 -15.56 6.02
N VAL A 389 2.82 -14.60 6.34
CA VAL A 389 2.42 -13.38 7.05
C VAL A 389 2.15 -12.27 6.05
N ASP A 390 0.96 -11.67 6.14
CA ASP A 390 0.55 -10.58 5.27
C ASP A 390 1.43 -9.34 5.44
N ARG A 391 1.90 -8.82 4.31
CA ARG A 391 2.79 -7.65 4.25
C ARG A 391 2.07 -6.33 4.13
N SER A 392 0.74 -6.30 4.03
CA SER A 392 -0.02 -5.04 3.99
C SER A 392 0.21 -4.13 5.21
N ARG A 393 0.75 -4.69 6.31
CA ARG A 393 1.11 -3.98 7.53
C ARG A 393 2.49 -3.33 7.48
N LEU A 394 3.38 -3.85 6.64
CA LEU A 394 4.74 -3.34 6.43
C LEU A 394 4.81 -2.48 5.16
N GLU A 395 3.96 -2.78 4.18
CA GLU A 395 3.92 -2.19 2.86
C GLU A 395 2.52 -1.70 2.50
N LEU A 396 2.44 -0.53 1.88
CA LEU A 396 1.16 0.07 1.45
C LEU A 396 0.53 -0.65 0.24
N HIS A 397 1.34 -1.29 -0.59
CA HIS A 397 0.90 -1.99 -1.80
C HIS A 397 1.59 -3.35 -1.91
N PRO A 398 1.31 -4.30 -1.00
CA PRO A 398 1.84 -5.65 -1.13
C PRO A 398 1.30 -6.31 -2.40
N GLN A 399 2.03 -7.30 -2.91
CA GLN A 399 1.54 -8.18 -3.98
C GLN A 399 0.19 -8.77 -3.56
N SER A 400 -0.86 -8.57 -4.36
CA SER A 400 -2.22 -9.05 -4.04
C SER A 400 -2.36 -10.57 -4.19
N THR A 401 -1.43 -11.21 -4.90
CA THR A 401 -1.44 -12.63 -5.22
C THR A 401 -0.01 -13.13 -5.35
N ILE A 402 0.32 -14.25 -4.72
CA ILE A 402 1.62 -14.92 -4.88
C ILE A 402 1.37 -16.27 -5.56
N PRO A 403 2.00 -16.56 -6.71
CA PRO A 403 1.88 -17.87 -7.35
C PRO A 403 2.53 -18.95 -6.46
N MET A 404 1.98 -20.16 -6.54
CA MET A 404 2.38 -21.26 -5.65
C MET A 404 2.30 -22.59 -6.40
N ASP A 405 3.31 -23.44 -6.22
CA ASP A 405 3.28 -24.81 -6.74
C ASP A 405 2.38 -25.71 -5.88
N MET A 406 1.12 -25.85 -6.31
CA MET A 406 0.15 -26.69 -5.63
C MET A 406 0.46 -28.19 -5.72
N ASN A 407 1.31 -28.64 -6.66
CA ASN A 407 1.72 -30.03 -6.70
C ASN A 407 2.60 -30.36 -5.50
N SER A 408 3.57 -29.50 -5.18
CA SER A 408 4.41 -29.65 -3.98
C SER A 408 3.57 -29.66 -2.70
N VAL A 409 2.57 -28.78 -2.60
CA VAL A 409 1.65 -28.75 -1.45
C VAL A 409 0.88 -30.08 -1.32
N ALA A 410 0.28 -30.56 -2.41
CA ALA A 410 -0.54 -31.77 -2.38
C ALA A 410 0.27 -33.04 -2.16
N VAL A 411 1.39 -33.22 -2.88
CA VAL A 411 2.20 -34.45 -2.82
C VAL A 411 2.87 -34.62 -1.46
N ARG A 412 3.26 -33.51 -0.83
CA ARG A 412 3.94 -33.52 0.47
C ARG A 412 2.98 -33.29 1.63
N GLU A 413 1.68 -33.22 1.38
CA GLU A 413 0.62 -32.99 2.37
C GLU A 413 0.88 -31.75 3.23
N LEU A 414 1.37 -30.68 2.62
CA LEU A 414 1.70 -29.45 3.34
C LEU A 414 0.45 -28.68 3.72
N GLU A 415 0.48 -28.04 4.88
CA GLU A 415 -0.53 -27.06 5.28
C GLU A 415 -0.03 -25.64 5.03
N VAL A 416 -0.84 -24.80 4.39
CA VAL A 416 -0.51 -23.39 4.17
C VAL A 416 -1.50 -22.52 4.94
N VAL A 417 -0.98 -21.74 5.88
CA VAL A 417 -1.76 -20.84 6.73
C VAL A 417 -1.39 -19.40 6.43
N SER A 418 -2.39 -18.53 6.33
CA SER A 418 -2.17 -17.09 6.14
C SER A 418 -2.55 -16.33 7.41
N ILE A 419 -1.64 -15.46 7.87
CA ILE A 419 -1.87 -14.52 8.98
C ILE A 419 -2.08 -13.13 8.37
N GLN A 420 -3.32 -12.64 8.38
CA GLN A 420 -3.70 -11.35 7.78
C GLN A 420 -4.17 -10.34 8.84
N ASP A 421 -5.12 -10.76 9.67
CA ASP A 421 -5.71 -9.90 10.70
C ASP A 421 -5.29 -10.28 12.12
N CYS A 422 -4.33 -9.51 12.65
CA CYS A 422 -3.83 -9.64 14.02
C CYS A 422 -4.47 -8.63 14.99
N ARG A 423 -5.53 -7.88 14.59
CA ARG A 423 -6.13 -6.85 15.47
C ARG A 423 -6.66 -7.43 16.79
N SER A 424 -7.15 -8.67 16.78
CA SER A 424 -7.61 -9.35 18.00
C SER A 424 -6.50 -9.52 19.04
N PHE A 425 -5.23 -9.56 18.63
CA PHE A 425 -4.08 -9.70 19.52
C PHE A 425 -3.54 -8.36 20.03
N LEU A 426 -4.11 -7.22 19.62
CA LEU A 426 -3.58 -5.90 20.01
C LEU A 426 -3.72 -5.63 21.50
N GLY A 427 -4.79 -6.11 22.14
CA GLY A 427 -4.94 -6.06 23.60
C GLY A 427 -3.85 -6.88 24.32
N ASP A 428 -3.64 -8.11 23.88
CA ASP A 428 -2.62 -9.00 24.44
C ASP A 428 -1.20 -8.46 24.20
N ALA A 429 -0.96 -7.83 23.05
CA ALA A 429 0.29 -7.18 22.73
C ALA A 429 0.61 -6.02 23.68
N LEU A 430 -0.38 -5.17 23.98
CA LEU A 430 -0.24 -4.10 24.95
C LEU A 430 -0.02 -4.64 26.37
N GLN A 431 -0.70 -5.72 26.75
CA GLN A 431 -0.50 -6.37 28.04
C GLN A 431 0.89 -7.01 28.16
N TYR A 432 1.38 -7.63 27.09
CA TYR A 432 2.74 -8.13 26.99
C TYR A 432 3.75 -6.99 27.17
N LEU A 433 3.61 -5.90 26.41
CA LEU A 433 4.48 -4.73 26.52
C LEU A 433 4.45 -4.10 27.92
N ALA A 434 3.27 -4.04 28.56
CA ALA A 434 3.14 -3.55 29.94
C ALA A 434 3.95 -4.41 30.91
N THR A 435 3.92 -5.74 30.73
CA THR A 435 4.67 -6.69 31.55
C THR A 435 6.17 -6.54 31.31
N GLN A 436 6.59 -6.47 30.04
CA GLN A 436 8.00 -6.29 29.68
C GLN A 436 8.57 -4.95 30.15
N ALA A 437 7.75 -3.88 30.17
CA ALA A 437 8.15 -2.55 30.62
C ALA A 437 8.50 -2.51 32.13
N GLN A 438 7.99 -3.44 32.94
CA GLN A 438 8.31 -3.53 34.37
C GLN A 438 9.72 -4.06 34.63
N ASN A 439 10.29 -4.83 33.70
CA ASN A 439 11.67 -5.28 33.76
C ASN A 439 12.57 -4.32 32.96
N ARG A 440 13.52 -3.67 33.63
CA ARG A 440 14.42 -2.69 33.01
C ARG A 440 15.23 -3.29 31.85
N GLU A 441 15.74 -4.51 32.00
CA GLU A 441 16.53 -5.18 30.95
C GLU A 441 15.65 -5.46 29.74
N SER A 442 14.48 -6.08 29.95
CA SER A 442 13.52 -6.35 28.88
C SER A 442 13.05 -5.09 28.16
N ALA A 443 12.81 -4.02 28.90
CA ALA A 443 12.40 -2.74 28.34
C ALA A 443 13.54 -2.06 27.55
N THR A 444 14.80 -2.24 27.94
CA THR A 444 15.96 -1.79 27.18
C THR A 444 16.10 -2.59 25.88
N GLU A 445 15.97 -3.91 25.95
CA GLU A 445 16.06 -4.79 24.78
C GLU A 445 15.00 -4.47 23.73
N LEU A 446 13.75 -4.19 24.14
CA LEU A 446 12.70 -3.77 23.20
C LEU A 446 12.99 -2.40 22.57
N ARG A 447 13.64 -1.49 23.30
CA ARG A 447 14.03 -0.17 22.77
C ARG A 447 15.16 -0.24 21.76
N GLU A 448 15.90 -1.33 21.68
CA GLU A 448 16.87 -1.51 20.60
C GLU A 448 16.18 -1.51 19.23
N CYS A 449 14.90 -1.91 19.14
CA CYS A 449 14.10 -1.79 17.92
C CYS A 449 13.67 -0.35 17.57
N LEU A 450 14.02 0.65 18.38
CA LEU A 450 13.60 2.04 18.21
C LEU A 450 14.82 2.97 18.21
N LEU A 451 14.92 3.87 17.24
CA LEU A 451 15.90 4.96 17.24
C LEU A 451 15.47 6.10 18.16
N ASP A 452 16.40 7.01 18.43
CA ASP A 452 16.09 8.26 19.13
C ASP A 452 14.99 9.05 18.42
N SER A 453 14.23 9.80 19.22
CA SER A 453 13.10 10.57 18.72
C SER A 453 13.54 11.86 18.05
N VAL A 454 12.91 12.17 16.91
CA VAL A 454 13.13 13.40 16.15
C VAL A 454 11.82 14.15 15.92
N LYS A 455 11.88 15.47 15.75
CA LYS A 455 10.68 16.27 15.45
C LYS A 455 10.20 16.02 14.02
N LEU A 456 8.90 16.14 13.78
CA LEU A 456 8.31 16.02 12.43
C LEU A 456 9.01 16.91 11.39
N SER A 457 9.43 18.12 11.76
CA SER A 457 10.13 19.05 10.86
C SER A 457 11.50 18.54 10.39
N TRP A 458 12.13 17.63 11.15
CA TRP A 458 13.43 17.03 10.86
C TRP A 458 13.32 15.61 10.30
N ALA A 459 12.15 14.97 10.39
CA ALA A 459 11.94 13.58 10.00
C ALA A 459 12.38 13.28 8.56
N LEU A 460 12.12 14.20 7.61
CA LEU A 460 12.55 14.02 6.22
C LEU A 460 14.08 13.93 6.10
N HIS A 461 14.79 14.86 6.74
CA HIS A 461 16.26 14.89 6.72
C HIS A 461 16.84 13.61 7.31
N GLU A 462 16.31 13.18 8.46
CA GLU A 462 16.75 11.96 9.14
C GLU A 462 16.47 10.72 8.29
N LEU A 463 15.27 10.59 7.73
CA LEU A 463 14.91 9.47 6.85
C LEU A 463 15.73 9.42 5.55
N GLN A 464 16.30 10.54 5.11
CA GLN A 464 17.21 10.58 3.96
C GLN A 464 18.65 10.23 4.35
N THR A 465 19.09 10.58 5.55
CA THR A 465 20.49 10.48 5.99
C THR A 465 20.82 9.21 6.77
N ILE A 466 19.89 8.68 7.58
CA ILE A 466 20.11 7.47 8.39
C ILE A 466 20.36 6.26 7.46
N PRO A 467 21.47 5.51 7.59
CA PRO A 467 21.73 4.36 6.74
C PRO A 467 20.57 3.35 6.71
N GLU A 468 20.25 2.78 5.54
CA GLU A 468 19.14 1.83 5.40
C GLU A 468 19.27 0.62 6.32
N ARG A 469 20.49 0.08 6.46
CA ARG A 469 20.80 -0.97 7.43
C ARG A 469 20.39 -0.63 8.88
N THR A 470 20.37 0.65 9.25
CA THR A 470 19.92 1.07 10.57
C THR A 470 18.39 1.03 10.66
N LEU A 471 17.69 1.43 9.59
CA LEU A 471 16.23 1.40 9.51
C LEU A 471 15.65 0.00 9.29
N GLU A 472 16.45 -0.95 8.79
CA GLU A 472 16.10 -2.38 8.74
C GLU A 472 15.89 -2.95 10.14
N ALA A 473 16.69 -2.51 11.12
CA ALA A 473 16.67 -3.05 12.47
C ALA A 473 15.92 -2.18 13.49
N ARG A 474 15.66 -0.91 13.15
CA ARG A 474 15.13 0.07 14.11
C ARG A 474 14.15 1.03 13.45
N TYR A 475 13.03 1.29 14.12
CA TYR A 475 12.10 2.33 13.69
C TYR A 475 12.57 3.72 14.11
N LEU A 476 12.46 4.70 13.22
CA LEU A 476 12.64 6.10 13.60
C LEU A 476 11.39 6.58 14.35
N GLN A 477 11.60 7.09 15.57
CA GLN A 477 10.52 7.69 16.34
C GLN A 477 10.36 9.16 15.95
N VAL A 478 9.16 9.55 15.56
CA VAL A 478 8.85 10.93 15.18
C VAL A 478 7.87 11.52 16.18
N VAL A 479 8.25 12.65 16.79
CA VAL A 479 7.46 13.37 17.79
C VAL A 479 6.89 14.64 17.16
N LEU A 480 5.61 14.89 17.43
CA LEU A 480 4.79 15.88 16.71
C LEU A 480 4.48 17.12 17.57
N THR A 481 5.28 17.35 18.62
CA THR A 481 5.19 18.48 19.55
C THR A 481 6.17 19.61 19.25
#